data_AF-A0A4Q2Y3P8-F1
#
_entry.id   AF-A0A4Q2Y3P8-F1
#
_cell.length_a   1.000
_cell.length_b   1.000
_cell.length_c   1.000
_cell.angle_alpha   90.00
_cell.angle_beta   90.00
_cell.angle_gamma   90.00
#
_symmetry.space_group_name_H-M   'P 1'
#
loop_
_entity.id
_entity.type
_entity.pdbx_description
1 polymer ?
#
loop_
_entity_poly.entity_id
_entity_poly.type
_entity_poly.pdbx_seq_one_letter_code
_entity_poly.pdbx_strand_id
1 'polypeptide(L)'
;MSWIKENKFIAMLGGGTLLGAIVLYIVGAQGAKRYDEAKAKYDEAASVAGGYEKLELYPKRENLDGKRKALEEYRTSVDAIQETFAPFRPAEIKNISPQEFTNNLLAANTETRTAFENAKTTVPEAYFLGFENYRTSLAPEGNTGILGYQVTAVKNLMLALAQSAPTELKNLHRPALPE
;
A
#
# COMPACT_ATOMS: atom_id res chain seq x y z
N MET A 1 3.62 -82.48 53.59
CA MET A 1 2.51 -82.56 52.62
C MET A 1 2.39 -81.20 51.95
N SER A 2 2.07 -81.13 50.65
CA SER A 2 1.94 -79.84 49.96
C SER A 2 0.61 -79.21 50.37
N TRP A 3 0.64 -78.06 51.05
CA TRP A 3 -0.55 -77.31 51.47
C TRP A 3 -1.52 -77.03 50.31
N ILE A 4 -0.98 -76.86 49.10
CA ILE A 4 -1.72 -76.69 47.84
C ILE A 4 -2.50 -77.96 47.47
N LYS A 5 -1.99 -79.16 47.79
CA LYS A 5 -2.70 -80.43 47.55
C LYS A 5 -3.85 -80.65 48.53
N GLU A 6 -3.77 -80.10 49.75
CA GLU A 6 -4.81 -80.17 50.78
C GLU A 6 -5.91 -79.10 50.59
N ASN A 7 -5.53 -77.88 50.17
CA ASN A 7 -6.44 -76.73 50.05
C ASN A 7 -6.61 -76.28 48.60
N LYS A 8 -6.81 -77.24 47.67
CA LYS A 8 -6.87 -76.99 46.21
C LYS A 8 -7.88 -75.90 45.82
N PHE A 9 -9.03 -75.85 46.48
CA PHE A 9 -10.07 -74.85 46.21
C PHE A 9 -9.60 -73.43 46.54
N ILE A 10 -8.99 -73.24 47.72
CA ILE A 10 -8.47 -71.93 48.15
C ILE A 10 -7.29 -71.50 47.29
N ALA A 11 -6.39 -72.44 46.93
CA ALA A 11 -5.28 -72.16 46.02
C ALA A 11 -5.76 -71.77 44.60
N MET A 12 -6.80 -72.42 44.08
CA MET A 12 -7.39 -72.11 42.78
C MET A 12 -8.14 -70.77 42.80
N LEU A 13 -8.93 -70.51 43.85
CA LEU A 13 -9.64 -69.25 44.04
C LEU A 13 -8.65 -68.08 44.19
N GLY A 14 -7.65 -68.21 45.07
CA GLY A 14 -6.62 -67.20 45.28
C GLY A 14 -5.79 -66.92 44.02
N GLY A 15 -5.40 -67.98 43.29
CA GLY A 15 -4.71 -67.83 42.01
C GLY A 15 -5.57 -67.15 40.93
N GLY A 16 -6.85 -67.52 40.84
CA GLY A 16 -7.80 -66.91 39.90
C GLY A 16 -8.08 -65.44 40.21
N THR A 17 -8.28 -65.09 41.48
CA THR A 17 -8.49 -63.70 41.90
C THR A 17 -7.25 -62.85 41.67
N LEU A 18 -6.05 -63.37 41.94
CA LEU A 18 -4.80 -62.65 41.69
C LEU A 18 -4.61 -62.38 40.19
N LEU A 19 -4.87 -63.38 39.34
CA LEU A 19 -4.85 -63.21 37.88
C LEU A 19 -5.89 -62.19 37.41
N GLY A 20 -7.12 -62.24 37.95
CA GLY A 20 -8.16 -61.27 37.64
C GLY A 20 -7.78 -59.84 38.02
N ALA A 21 -7.19 -59.65 39.20
CA ALA A 21 -6.69 -58.35 39.66
C ALA A 21 -5.56 -57.81 38.77
N ILE A 22 -4.63 -58.67 38.34
CA ILE A 22 -3.55 -58.30 37.42
C ILE A 22 -4.12 -57.86 36.06
N VAL A 23 -5.08 -58.60 35.51
CA VAL A 23 -5.73 -58.25 34.24
C VAL A 23 -6.47 -56.92 34.35
N LEU A 24 -7.25 -56.71 35.41
CA LEU A 24 -7.96 -55.44 35.66
C LEU A 24 -6.99 -54.27 35.80
N TYR A 25 -5.86 -54.46 36.49
CA TYR A 25 -4.83 -53.43 36.62
C TYR A 25 -4.20 -53.07 35.27
N ILE A 26 -3.83 -54.06 34.45
CA ILE A 26 -3.23 -53.81 33.12
C ILE A 26 -4.22 -53.08 32.21
N VAL A 27 -5.47 -53.52 32.16
CA VAL A 27 -6.52 -52.89 31.34
C VAL A 27 -6.82 -51.47 31.84
N GLY A 28 -6.91 -51.27 33.16
CA GLY A 28 -7.11 -49.96 33.77
C GLY A 28 -5.96 -49.01 33.48
N ALA A 29 -4.72 -49.45 33.65
CA ALA A 29 -3.52 -48.65 33.37
C ALA A 29 -3.40 -48.28 31.89
N GLN A 30 -3.72 -49.21 30.97
CA GLN A 30 -3.70 -48.95 29.54
C GLN A 30 -4.84 -48.00 29.12
N GLY A 31 -6.02 -48.11 29.75
CA GLY A 31 -7.14 -47.20 29.56
C GLY A 31 -6.84 -45.78 30.05
N ALA A 32 -6.26 -45.66 31.24
CA ALA A 32 -5.82 -44.38 31.80
C ALA A 32 -4.78 -43.70 30.90
N LYS A 33 -3.77 -44.44 30.44
CA LYS A 33 -2.76 -43.90 29.52
C LYS A 33 -3.36 -43.41 28.20
N ARG A 34 -4.30 -44.16 27.61
CA ARG A 34 -5.01 -43.75 26.38
C ARG A 34 -5.86 -42.51 26.61
N TYR A 35 -6.51 -42.40 27.77
CA TYR A 35 -7.28 -41.22 28.14
C TYR A 35 -6.39 -39.99 28.29
N ASP A 36 -5.27 -40.12 29.00
CA ASP A 36 -4.31 -39.02 29.20
C ASP A 36 -3.71 -38.56 27.88
N GLU A 37 -3.33 -39.49 26.99
CA GLU A 37 -2.85 -39.19 25.64
C GLU A 37 -3.92 -38.47 24.79
N ALA A 38 -5.18 -38.91 24.85
CA ALA A 38 -6.28 -38.28 24.12
C ALA A 38 -6.60 -36.88 24.68
N LYS A 39 -6.58 -36.73 26.01
CA LYS A 39 -6.80 -35.45 26.69
C LYS A 39 -5.69 -34.46 26.35
N ALA A 40 -4.43 -34.89 26.38
CA ALA A 40 -3.30 -34.03 26.02
C ALA A 40 -3.41 -33.51 24.57
N LYS A 41 -3.78 -34.38 23.62
CA LYS A 41 -4.00 -33.98 22.22
C LYS A 41 -5.17 -33.01 22.06
N TYR A 42 -6.24 -33.21 22.82
CA TYR A 42 -7.39 -32.30 22.83
C TYR A 42 -7.00 -30.93 23.39
N ASP A 43 -6.32 -30.90 24.54
CA ASP A 43 -5.89 -29.66 25.19
C ASP A 43 -4.89 -28.89 24.32
N GLU A 44 -3.99 -29.58 23.62
CA GLU A 44 -3.08 -28.98 22.63
C GLU A 44 -3.86 -28.37 21.46
N ALA A 45 -4.78 -29.12 20.85
CA ALA A 45 -5.59 -28.62 19.74
C ALA A 45 -6.49 -27.45 20.15
N ALA A 46 -7.09 -27.50 21.35
CA ALA A 46 -7.90 -26.43 21.91
C ALA A 46 -7.07 -25.17 22.20
N SER A 47 -5.85 -25.33 22.72
CA SER A 47 -4.92 -24.23 22.95
C SER A 47 -4.51 -23.55 21.64
N VAL A 48 -4.21 -24.35 20.61
CA VAL A 48 -3.87 -23.85 19.27
C VAL A 48 -5.05 -23.10 18.64
N ALA A 49 -6.26 -23.67 18.69
CA ALA A 49 -7.48 -23.03 18.19
C ALA A 49 -7.78 -21.70 18.91
N GLY A 50 -7.71 -21.70 20.24
CA GLY A 50 -7.90 -20.49 21.05
C GLY A 50 -6.79 -19.45 20.83
N GLY A 51 -5.58 -19.89 20.46
CA GLY A 51 -4.49 -19.00 20.04
C GLY A 51 -4.82 -18.25 18.75
N TYR A 52 -5.37 -18.97 17.75
CA TYR A 52 -5.81 -18.34 16.50
C TYR A 52 -6.95 -17.34 16.72
N GLU A 53 -7.94 -17.67 17.56
CA GLU A 53 -9.10 -16.81 17.84
C GLU A 53 -8.76 -15.45 18.49
N LYS A 54 -7.60 -15.38 19.14
CA LYS A 54 -7.05 -14.16 19.76
C LYS A 54 -6.28 -13.28 18.78
N LEU A 55 -5.96 -13.77 17.59
CA LEU A 55 -5.29 -12.96 16.58
C LEU A 55 -6.20 -11.81 16.13
N GLU A 56 -5.61 -10.63 15.95
CA GLU A 56 -6.33 -9.42 15.56
C GLU A 56 -7.08 -9.57 14.23
N LEU A 57 -6.55 -10.39 13.32
CA LEU A 57 -7.13 -10.67 12.01
C LEU A 57 -7.82 -12.04 11.93
N TYR A 58 -8.20 -12.64 13.07
CA TYR A 58 -9.01 -13.84 13.05
C TYR A 58 -10.28 -13.58 12.23
N PRO A 59 -10.75 -14.53 11.38
CA PRO A 59 -11.89 -14.36 10.48
C PRO A 59 -13.21 -14.26 11.24
N LYS A 60 -13.39 -13.15 11.95
CA LYS A 60 -14.65 -12.70 12.55
C LYS A 60 -15.35 -11.77 11.57
N ARG A 61 -16.68 -11.71 11.65
CA ARG A 61 -17.47 -10.83 10.78
C ARG A 61 -17.08 -9.36 10.99
N GLU A 62 -16.79 -8.95 12.22
CA GLU A 62 -16.39 -7.58 12.53
C GLU A 62 -15.07 -7.19 11.85
N ASN A 63 -14.09 -8.11 11.83
CA ASN A 63 -12.80 -7.89 11.20
C ASN A 63 -12.92 -7.81 9.66
N LEU A 64 -13.77 -8.66 9.07
CA LEU A 64 -14.07 -8.64 7.64
C LEU A 64 -14.74 -7.32 7.26
N ASP A 65 -15.78 -6.92 7.99
CA ASP A 65 -16.52 -5.69 7.73
C ASP A 65 -15.63 -4.45 7.92
N GLY A 66 -14.80 -4.42 8.96
CA GLY A 66 -13.83 -3.36 9.19
C GLY A 66 -12.80 -3.23 8.07
N LYS A 67 -12.26 -4.36 7.57
CA LYS A 67 -11.31 -4.34 6.43
C LYS A 67 -12.00 -3.94 5.12
N ARG A 68 -13.23 -4.40 4.87
CA ARG A 68 -13.99 -3.99 3.68
C ARG A 68 -14.26 -2.49 3.70
N LYS A 69 -14.68 -1.94 4.85
CA LYS A 69 -14.89 -0.51 5.02
C LYS A 69 -13.62 0.29 4.78
N ALA A 70 -12.49 -0.12 5.38
CA ALA A 70 -11.20 0.55 5.17
C ALA A 70 -10.75 0.51 3.70
N LEU A 71 -10.99 -0.61 3.00
CA LEU A 71 -10.68 -0.73 1.57
C LEU A 71 -11.57 0.19 0.72
N GLU A 72 -12.85 0.28 1.05
CA GLU A 72 -13.81 1.15 0.39
C GLU A 72 -13.45 2.63 0.59
N GLU A 73 -13.19 3.05 1.83
CA GLU A 73 -12.73 4.41 2.16
C GLU A 73 -11.43 4.76 1.43
N TYR A 74 -10.48 3.82 1.38
CA TYR A 74 -9.24 4.00 0.63
C TYR A 74 -9.49 4.17 -0.87
N ARG A 75 -10.34 3.32 -1.48
CA ARG A 75 -10.71 3.43 -2.90
C ARG A 75 -11.37 4.77 -3.19
N THR A 76 -12.37 5.16 -2.41
CA THR A 76 -13.04 6.46 -2.56
C THR A 76 -12.04 7.61 -2.45
N SER A 77 -11.10 7.54 -1.53
CA SER A 77 -10.06 8.57 -1.37
C SER A 77 -9.14 8.64 -2.59
N VAL A 78 -8.71 7.48 -3.11
CA VAL A 78 -7.87 7.41 -4.31
C VAL A 78 -8.60 7.90 -5.54
N ASP A 79 -9.86 7.50 -5.73
CA ASP A 79 -10.68 7.92 -6.87
C ASP A 79 -10.93 9.43 -6.85
N ALA A 80 -11.25 10.00 -5.68
CA ALA A 80 -11.40 11.45 -5.52
C ALA A 80 -10.11 12.22 -5.86
N ILE A 81 -8.95 11.70 -5.44
CA ILE A 81 -7.65 12.27 -5.81
C ILE A 81 -7.45 12.17 -7.33
N GLN A 82 -7.70 11.01 -7.93
CA GLN A 82 -7.54 10.82 -9.37
C GLN A 82 -8.45 11.76 -10.18
N GLU A 83 -9.72 11.90 -9.81
CA GLU A 83 -10.66 12.82 -10.45
C GLU A 83 -10.21 14.28 -10.32
N THR A 84 -9.70 14.66 -9.14
CA THR A 84 -9.19 16.02 -8.91
C THR A 84 -7.97 16.32 -9.78
N PHE A 85 -7.09 15.33 -10.00
CA PHE A 85 -5.87 15.50 -10.79
C PHE A 85 -6.04 15.19 -12.29
N ALA A 86 -7.12 14.51 -12.69
CA ALA A 86 -7.37 14.13 -14.08
C ALA A 86 -7.34 15.32 -15.05
N PRO A 87 -7.92 16.50 -14.75
CA PRO A 87 -7.85 17.67 -15.63
C PRO A 87 -6.43 18.21 -15.85
N PHE A 88 -5.52 17.96 -14.91
CA PHE A 88 -4.15 18.45 -14.95
C PHE A 88 -3.18 17.44 -15.57
N ARG A 89 -3.59 16.17 -15.73
CA ARG A 89 -2.76 15.13 -16.29
C ARG A 89 -2.94 15.05 -17.81
N PRO A 90 -1.91 15.33 -18.63
CA PRO A 90 -1.97 15.03 -20.06
C PRO A 90 -2.10 13.51 -20.26
N ALA A 91 -2.96 13.08 -21.17
CA ALA A 91 -3.17 11.67 -21.48
C ALA A 91 -1.89 10.98 -21.99
N GLU A 92 -1.03 11.73 -22.69
CA GLU A 92 0.25 11.28 -23.16
C GLU A 92 1.23 12.45 -23.21
N ILE A 93 2.46 12.26 -22.74
CA ILE A 93 3.56 13.24 -22.88
C ILE A 93 4.43 12.78 -24.04
N LYS A 94 4.19 13.34 -25.23
CA LYS A 94 4.99 13.05 -26.43
C LYS A 94 6.13 14.04 -26.56
N ASN A 95 7.31 13.52 -26.87
CA ASN A 95 8.40 14.37 -27.32
C ASN A 95 8.06 14.97 -28.69
N ILE A 96 8.32 16.26 -28.81
CA ILE A 96 8.24 17.04 -30.04
C ILE A 96 9.64 17.35 -30.53
N SER A 97 9.78 17.84 -31.76
CA SER A 97 11.11 18.28 -32.22
C SER A 97 11.61 19.47 -31.39
N PRO A 98 12.93 19.63 -31.18
CA PRO A 98 13.48 20.81 -30.48
C PRO A 98 13.08 22.14 -31.14
N GLN A 99 12.92 22.13 -32.46
CA GLN A 99 12.44 23.30 -33.20
C GLN A 99 10.99 23.63 -32.87
N GLU A 100 10.12 22.62 -32.84
CA GLU A 100 8.71 22.80 -32.47
C GLU A 100 8.58 23.27 -31.02
N PHE A 101 9.38 22.72 -30.10
CA PHE A 101 9.47 23.22 -28.72
C PHE A 101 9.86 24.70 -28.67
N THR A 102 10.90 25.09 -29.43
CA THR A 102 11.38 26.48 -29.48
C THR A 102 10.28 27.42 -30.00
N ASN A 103 9.56 27.02 -31.05
CA ASN A 103 8.45 27.78 -31.60
C ASN A 103 7.32 27.95 -30.56
N ASN A 104 6.96 26.87 -29.85
CA ASN A 104 5.92 26.89 -28.82
C ASN A 104 6.32 27.78 -27.64
N LEU A 105 7.59 27.74 -27.21
CA LEU A 105 8.12 28.59 -26.15
C LEU A 105 8.10 30.07 -26.54
N LEU A 106 8.49 30.41 -27.78
CA LEU A 106 8.42 31.77 -28.30
C LEU A 106 6.99 32.30 -28.38
N ALA A 107 6.05 31.47 -28.84
CA ALA A 107 4.63 31.80 -28.89
C ALA A 107 4.07 32.05 -27.48
N ALA A 108 4.36 31.16 -26.52
CA ALA A 108 3.93 31.29 -25.13
C ALA A 108 4.52 32.53 -24.44
N ASN A 109 5.80 32.83 -24.68
CA ASN A 109 6.43 34.03 -24.14
C ASN A 109 5.79 35.29 -24.72
N THR A 110 5.53 35.33 -26.03
CA THR A 110 4.85 36.46 -26.68
C THR A 110 3.44 36.66 -26.10
N GLU A 111 2.66 35.58 -25.99
CA GLU A 111 1.29 35.63 -25.45
C GLU A 111 1.26 36.17 -24.01
N THR A 112 2.15 35.67 -23.14
CA THR A 112 2.21 36.12 -21.73
C THR A 112 2.74 37.53 -21.58
N ARG A 113 3.71 37.96 -22.41
CA ARG A 113 4.17 39.35 -22.43
C ARG A 113 3.05 40.30 -22.84
N THR A 114 2.33 40.00 -23.92
CA THR A 114 1.17 40.78 -24.35
C THR A 114 0.10 40.85 -23.25
N ALA A 115 -0.15 39.76 -22.52
CA ALA A 115 -1.10 39.76 -21.41
C ALA A 115 -0.67 40.70 -20.27
N PHE A 116 0.62 40.68 -19.89
CA PHE A 116 1.16 41.59 -18.88
C PHE A 116 1.22 43.05 -19.33
N GLU A 117 1.55 43.29 -20.60
CA GLU A 117 1.52 44.64 -21.21
C GLU A 117 0.10 45.23 -21.16
N ASN A 118 -0.91 44.44 -21.53
CA ASN A 118 -2.31 44.82 -21.44
C ASN A 118 -2.74 45.11 -19.99
N ALA A 119 -2.18 44.36 -19.04
CA ALA A 119 -2.40 44.55 -17.60
C ALA A 119 -1.58 45.71 -17.00
N LYS A 120 -0.73 46.38 -17.80
CA LYS A 120 0.22 47.43 -17.36
C LYS A 120 1.19 46.95 -16.28
N THR A 121 1.49 45.65 -16.27
CA THR A 121 2.48 45.04 -15.38
C THR A 121 3.88 45.27 -15.96
N THR A 122 4.82 45.70 -15.12
CA THR A 122 6.24 45.76 -15.52
C THR A 122 6.84 44.35 -15.53
N VAL A 123 7.43 43.93 -16.66
CA VAL A 123 8.03 42.59 -16.83
C VAL A 123 9.53 42.72 -17.12
N PRO A 124 10.42 41.92 -16.50
CA PRO A 124 11.86 42.01 -16.73
C PRO A 124 12.22 41.64 -18.17
N GLU A 125 13.26 42.28 -18.73
CA GLU A 125 13.74 41.96 -20.09
C GLU A 125 14.22 40.50 -20.20
N ALA A 126 14.84 39.99 -19.12
CA ALA A 126 15.29 38.61 -19.02
C ALA A 126 14.13 37.60 -18.97
N TYR A 127 12.88 38.00 -18.70
CA TYR A 127 11.76 37.07 -18.56
C TYR A 127 11.57 36.22 -19.82
N PHE A 128 11.56 34.90 -19.65
CA PHE A 128 11.29 33.92 -20.69
C PHE A 128 10.64 32.67 -20.11
N LEU A 129 9.59 32.84 -19.30
CA LEU A 129 8.83 31.76 -18.66
C LEU A 129 9.69 30.82 -17.77
N GLY A 130 10.88 31.23 -17.30
CA GLY A 130 11.80 30.33 -16.57
C GLY A 130 12.60 29.39 -17.50
N PHE A 131 12.57 29.64 -18.81
CA PHE A 131 13.27 28.88 -19.84
C PHE A 131 14.37 29.74 -20.50
N GLU A 132 14.94 30.71 -19.77
CA GLU A 132 15.90 31.69 -20.29
C GLU A 132 17.11 31.06 -20.96
N ASN A 133 17.55 29.89 -20.48
CA ASN A 133 18.66 29.13 -21.06
C ASN A 133 18.38 28.65 -22.50
N TYR A 134 17.11 28.48 -22.87
CA TYR A 134 16.69 28.03 -24.20
C TYR A 134 16.46 29.17 -25.19
N ARG A 135 16.86 30.40 -24.85
CA ARG A 135 16.88 31.53 -25.80
C ARG A 135 17.93 31.33 -26.90
N THR A 136 19.05 30.71 -26.57
CA THR A 136 20.20 30.53 -27.47
C THR A 136 20.58 29.06 -27.67
N SER A 137 19.90 28.14 -26.98
CA SER A 137 20.18 26.71 -27.01
C SER A 137 18.91 25.91 -27.27
N LEU A 138 19.04 24.80 -27.99
CA LEU A 138 17.93 23.89 -28.26
C LEU A 138 17.69 22.98 -27.05
N ALA A 139 16.42 22.65 -26.81
CA ALA A 139 16.06 21.66 -25.82
C ALA A 139 16.55 20.25 -26.22
N PRO A 140 17.00 19.42 -25.26
CA PRO A 140 17.34 18.02 -25.53
C PRO A 140 16.14 17.25 -26.08
N GLU A 141 16.32 16.52 -27.19
CA GLU A 141 15.24 15.77 -27.87
C GLU A 141 14.49 14.80 -26.94
N GLY A 142 15.20 14.18 -26.00
CA GLY A 142 14.61 13.24 -25.04
C GLY A 142 13.65 13.88 -24.03
N ASN A 143 13.74 15.20 -23.83
CA ASN A 143 13.05 15.91 -22.74
C ASN A 143 12.00 16.92 -23.24
N THR A 144 11.83 17.08 -24.55
CA THR A 144 10.94 18.11 -25.13
C THR A 144 9.47 17.93 -24.73
N GLY A 145 9.02 16.70 -24.47
CA GLY A 145 7.65 16.44 -24.01
C GLY A 145 7.41 16.98 -22.61
N ILE A 146 8.28 16.65 -21.66
CA ILE A 146 8.17 17.13 -20.27
C ILE A 146 8.37 18.64 -20.20
N LEU A 147 9.36 19.17 -20.94
CA LEU A 147 9.59 20.61 -21.02
C LEU A 147 8.38 21.33 -21.65
N GLY A 148 7.78 20.79 -22.70
CA GLY A 148 6.57 21.35 -23.32
C GLY A 148 5.36 21.37 -22.39
N TYR A 149 5.19 20.32 -21.58
CA TYR A 149 4.20 20.30 -20.51
C TYR A 149 4.45 21.42 -19.48
N GLN A 150 5.70 21.59 -19.02
CA GLN A 150 6.06 22.68 -18.11
C GLN A 150 5.82 24.07 -18.72
N VAL A 151 6.20 24.29 -19.99
CA VAL A 151 5.94 25.56 -20.69
C VAL A 151 4.46 25.89 -20.69
N THR A 152 3.60 24.90 -21.01
CA THR A 152 2.14 25.08 -21.02
C THR A 152 1.60 25.43 -19.63
N ALA A 153 2.08 24.73 -18.60
CA ALA A 153 1.67 24.98 -17.21
C ALA A 153 2.09 26.39 -16.75
N VAL A 154 3.34 26.77 -16.97
CA VAL A 154 3.85 28.10 -16.60
C VAL A 154 3.15 29.19 -17.39
N LYS A 155 2.88 28.98 -18.69
CA LYS A 155 2.10 29.90 -19.51
C LYS A 155 0.74 30.19 -18.89
N ASN A 156 -0.03 29.14 -18.58
CA ASN A 156 -1.37 29.29 -18.02
C ASN A 156 -1.34 29.99 -16.65
N LEU A 157 -0.34 29.67 -15.82
CA LEU A 157 -0.12 30.35 -14.54
C LEU A 157 0.16 31.85 -14.74
N MET A 158 1.04 32.21 -15.68
CA MET A 158 1.37 33.60 -15.97
C MET A 158 0.20 34.37 -16.58
N LEU A 159 -0.62 33.73 -17.42
CA LEU A 159 -1.85 34.33 -17.95
C LEU A 159 -2.87 34.60 -16.82
N ALA A 160 -3.05 33.67 -15.89
CA ALA A 160 -3.89 33.89 -14.71
C ALA A 160 -3.33 34.99 -13.80
N LEU A 161 -2.00 35.07 -13.65
CA LEU A 161 -1.37 36.14 -12.90
C LEU A 161 -1.56 37.50 -13.56
N ALA A 162 -1.45 37.58 -14.89
CA ALA A 162 -1.70 38.82 -15.64
C ALA A 162 -3.13 39.34 -15.46
N GLN A 163 -4.13 38.46 -15.35
CA GLN A 163 -5.51 38.85 -15.04
C GLN A 163 -5.66 39.55 -13.68
N SER A 164 -4.76 39.26 -12.74
CA SER A 164 -4.73 39.93 -11.42
C SER A 164 -4.08 41.32 -11.47
N ALA A 165 -3.58 41.75 -12.64
CA ALA A 165 -2.93 43.04 -12.88
C ALA A 165 -1.89 43.44 -11.82
N PRO A 166 -0.87 42.60 -11.55
CA PRO A 166 0.19 42.98 -10.62
C PRO A 166 0.96 44.20 -11.15
N THR A 167 1.54 44.98 -10.25
CA THR A 167 2.32 46.16 -10.64
C THR A 167 3.63 45.78 -11.34
N GLU A 168 4.28 44.70 -10.89
CA GLU A 168 5.58 44.27 -11.39
C GLU A 168 5.77 42.75 -11.18
N LEU A 169 6.31 42.08 -12.20
CA LEU A 169 6.89 40.75 -12.07
C LEU A 169 8.38 40.89 -11.76
N LYS A 170 8.83 40.47 -10.57
CA LYS A 170 10.24 40.63 -10.18
C LYS A 170 11.15 39.57 -10.75
N ASN A 171 10.74 38.31 -10.63
CA ASN A 171 11.55 37.16 -11.05
C ASN A 171 10.66 35.94 -11.26
N LEU A 172 11.03 35.09 -12.21
CA LEU A 172 10.50 33.75 -12.39
C LEU A 172 11.69 32.80 -12.53
N HIS A 173 11.94 32.02 -11.47
CA HIS A 173 13.04 31.05 -11.46
C HIS A 173 12.49 29.64 -11.59
N ARG A 174 12.99 28.89 -12.57
CA ARG A 174 12.69 27.48 -12.76
C ARG A 174 13.99 26.67 -12.65
N PRO A 175 14.11 25.74 -11.70
CA PRO A 175 15.26 24.86 -11.64
C PRO A 175 15.30 23.94 -12.86
N ALA A 176 16.50 23.52 -13.26
CA ALA A 176 16.65 22.49 -14.28
C ALA A 176 16.02 21.18 -13.81
N LEU A 177 15.47 20.41 -14.75
CA LEU A 177 15.02 19.06 -14.45
C LEU A 177 16.24 18.19 -14.14
N PRO A 178 16.16 17.27 -13.16
CA PRO A 178 17.21 16.28 -12.96
C PRO A 178 17.37 15.45 -14.24
N GLU A 179 18.62 15.05 -14.52
CA GLU A 179 18.97 14.14 -15.62
C GLU A 179 18.40 12.73 -15.42
#